data_AF-A0A7C7LD82-F1
#
_entry.id   AF-A0A7C7LD82-F1
#
_cell.length_a   1.000
_cell.length_b   1.000
_cell.length_c   1.000
_cell.angle_alpha   90.00
_cell.angle_beta   90.00
_cell.angle_gamma   90.00
#
_symmetry.space_group_name_H-M   'P 1'
#
loop_
_entity.id
_entity.type
_entity.pdbx_description
1 polymer ?
#
loop_
_entity_poly.entity_id
_entity_poly.type
_entity_poly.pdbx_seq_one_letter_code
_entity_poly.pdbx_strand_id
1 'polypeptide(L)'
;MKQILIAIIVAVLLVGCAKNDLKSVNGGTNEWQQIRIKAGGHDFKIERLEGGASQAFQFLSKAEDGGVISGNLNGKTFQSEIGSFIPWI
;
A
#
# COMPACT_ATOMS: atom_id res chain seq x y z
N MET A 1 31.83 -22.92 -8.88
CA MET A 1 31.43 -23.83 -7.77
C MET A 1 30.04 -23.42 -7.32
N LYS A 2 29.10 -24.37 -7.40
CA LYS A 2 27.65 -24.19 -7.29
C LYS A 2 27.28 -24.09 -5.80
N GLN A 3 26.95 -22.91 -5.30
CA GLN A 3 26.44 -22.75 -3.94
C GLN A 3 24.92 -22.84 -4.00
N ILE A 4 24.39 -23.94 -3.46
CA ILE A 4 22.97 -24.30 -3.45
C ILE A 4 22.24 -23.34 -2.50
N LEU A 5 21.36 -22.48 -3.03
CA LEU A 5 20.45 -21.69 -2.20
C LEU A 5 19.27 -22.59 -1.81
N ILE A 6 19.29 -23.07 -0.58
CA ILE A 6 18.14 -23.76 0.02
C ILE A 6 17.19 -22.67 0.53
N ALA A 7 16.11 -22.43 -0.22
CA ALA A 7 15.01 -21.61 0.26
C ALA A 7 14.14 -22.46 1.20
N ILE A 8 14.33 -22.31 2.51
CA ILE A 8 13.38 -22.82 3.50
C ILE A 8 12.19 -21.86 3.49
N ILE A 9 11.14 -22.22 2.76
CA ILE A 9 9.84 -21.55 2.83
C ILE A 9 9.14 -22.09 4.07
N VAL A 10 9.30 -21.41 5.19
CA VAL A 10 8.39 -21.59 6.33
C VAL A 10 7.18 -20.71 6.04
N ALA A 11 6.20 -21.30 5.35
CA ALA A 11 4.85 -20.76 5.27
C ALA A 11 4.23 -20.90 6.67
N VAL A 12 4.43 -19.88 7.52
CA VAL A 12 3.61 -19.74 8.73
C VAL A 12 2.22 -19.31 8.26
N LEU A 13 1.35 -20.30 8.04
CA LEU A 13 -0.09 -20.11 7.95
C LEU A 13 -0.59 -19.61 9.31
N LEU A 14 -0.45 -18.31 9.58
CA LEU A 14 -1.21 -17.65 10.63
C LEU A 14 -2.64 -17.50 10.14
N VAL A 15 -3.42 -18.55 10.41
CA VAL A 15 -4.86 -18.62 10.18
C VAL A 15 -5.54 -17.57 11.06
N GLY A 16 -6.25 -16.63 10.46
CA GLY A 16 -7.13 -15.67 11.14
C GLY A 16 -6.67 -14.20 11.09
N CYS A 17 -7.39 -13.37 10.32
CA CYS A 17 -7.38 -11.90 10.38
C CYS A 17 -6.02 -11.20 10.21
N ALA A 18 -5.20 -11.61 9.23
CA ALA A 18 -4.01 -10.83 8.87
C ALA A 18 -4.44 -9.46 8.32
N LYS A 19 -4.12 -8.39 9.07
CA LYS A 19 -4.31 -7.00 8.65
C LYS A 19 -3.21 -6.61 7.67
N ASN A 20 -3.59 -5.88 6.63
CA ASN A 20 -2.67 -5.23 5.74
C ASN A 20 -2.30 -3.85 6.30
N ASP A 21 -1.01 -3.53 6.25
CA ASP A 21 -0.49 -2.20 6.54
C ASP A 21 -0.21 -1.46 5.23
N LEU A 22 -0.79 -0.27 5.10
CA LEU A 22 -0.54 0.63 3.97
C LEU A 22 0.07 1.92 4.53
N LYS A 23 1.30 2.23 4.12
CA LYS A 23 2.00 3.45 4.53
C LYS A 23 2.33 4.29 3.30
N SER A 24 1.78 5.51 3.26
CA SER A 24 2.15 6.54 2.30
C SER A 24 3.21 7.44 2.91
N VAL A 25 4.35 7.60 2.23
CA VAL A 25 5.46 8.44 2.68
C VAL A 25 5.74 9.47 1.60
N ASN A 26 5.73 10.75 1.97
CA ASN A 26 6.22 11.81 1.10
C ASN A 26 7.70 12.04 1.36
N GLY A 27 8.55 11.42 0.53
CA GLY A 27 10.01 11.61 0.61
C GLY A 27 10.50 12.93 -0.01
N GLY A 28 9.61 13.73 -0.61
CA GLY A 28 9.95 15.01 -1.22
C GLY A 28 9.69 16.20 -0.29
N THR A 29 9.85 17.41 -0.82
CA THR A 29 9.61 18.69 -0.11
C THR A 29 8.24 19.30 -0.42
N ASN A 30 7.68 19.00 -1.59
CA ASN A 30 6.40 19.55 -2.03
C ASN A 30 5.23 18.78 -1.42
N GLU A 31 4.16 19.48 -1.09
CA GLU A 31 2.92 18.90 -0.58
C GLU A 31 2.20 18.11 -1.68
N TRP A 32 1.79 16.89 -1.34
CA TRP A 32 0.82 16.14 -2.13
C TRP A 32 -0.60 16.43 -1.66
N GLN A 33 -1.55 16.54 -2.58
CA GLN A 33 -2.95 16.85 -2.29
C GLN A 33 -3.88 15.81 -2.90
N GLN A 34 -5.07 15.67 -2.30
CA GLN A 34 -6.17 14.86 -2.83
C GLN A 34 -5.74 13.41 -3.15
N ILE A 35 -4.92 12.82 -2.29
CA ILE A 35 -4.44 11.45 -2.50
C ILE A 35 -5.62 10.50 -2.27
N ARG A 36 -5.84 9.60 -3.22
CA ARG A 36 -6.75 8.47 -3.06
C ARG A 36 -6.03 7.16 -3.29
N ILE A 37 -6.30 6.20 -2.41
CA ILE A 37 -5.73 4.87 -2.48
C ILE A 37 -6.88 3.87 -2.46
N LYS A 38 -7.03 3.11 -3.55
CA LYS A 38 -7.93 1.97 -3.61
C LYS A 38 -7.12 0.71 -3.38
N ALA A 39 -7.47 -0.09 -2.39
CA ALA A 39 -6.73 -1.31 -2.04
C ALA A 39 -7.64 -2.28 -1.26
N GLY A 40 -7.64 -3.57 -1.66
CA GLY A 40 -8.34 -4.64 -0.97
C GLY A 40 -9.82 -4.36 -0.69
N GLY A 41 -10.52 -3.70 -1.62
CA GLY A 41 -11.93 -3.31 -1.46
C GLY A 41 -12.20 -2.09 -0.57
N HIS A 42 -11.19 -1.27 -0.27
CA HIS A 42 -11.33 0.01 0.45
C HIS A 42 -10.89 1.21 -0.42
N ASP A 43 -11.37 2.40 -0.06
CA ASP A 43 -10.96 3.70 -0.62
C ASP A 43 -10.48 4.60 0.53
N PHE A 44 -9.17 4.83 0.59
CA PHE A 44 -8.52 5.69 1.58
C PHE A 44 -8.27 7.07 0.98
N LYS A 45 -8.49 8.12 1.77
CA LYS A 45 -8.28 9.51 1.36
C LYS A 45 -7.28 10.18 2.29
N ILE A 46 -6.33 10.91 1.68
CA ILE A 46 -5.44 11.83 2.39
C ILE A 46 -5.58 13.17 1.69
N GLU A 47 -6.19 14.15 2.37
CA GLU A 47 -6.43 15.47 1.77
C GLU A 47 -5.12 16.18 1.44
N ARG A 48 -4.13 16.10 2.36
CA ARG A 48 -2.80 16.69 2.20
C ARG A 48 -1.74 15.83 2.87
N LEU A 49 -0.57 15.72 2.27
CA LEU A 49 0.60 15.05 2.82
C LEU A 49 1.85 15.92 2.60
N GLU A 50 2.27 16.60 3.65
CA GLU A 50 3.42 17.51 3.63
C GLU A 50 4.74 16.79 3.32
N GLY A 51 5.75 17.55 2.88
CA GLY A 51 7.09 17.02 2.63
C GLY A 51 7.71 16.41 3.89
N GLY A 52 8.24 15.19 3.78
CA GLY A 52 8.78 14.42 4.91
C GLY A 52 7.73 13.74 5.79
N ALA A 53 6.44 13.97 5.56
CA ALA A 53 5.37 13.35 6.35
C ALA A 53 5.05 11.92 5.88
N SER A 54 4.37 11.17 6.75
CA SER A 54 3.81 9.87 6.41
C SER A 54 2.45 9.65 7.04
N GLN A 55 1.60 8.89 6.35
CA GLN A 55 0.29 8.45 6.84
C GLN A 55 0.20 6.94 6.70
N ALA A 56 -0.30 6.26 7.74
CA ALA A 56 -0.50 4.82 7.73
C ALA A 56 -1.99 4.46 7.90
N PHE A 57 -2.37 3.34 7.32
CA PHE A 57 -3.67 2.70 7.45
C PHE A 57 -3.48 1.21 7.72
N GLN A 58 -4.31 0.67 8.60
CA GLN A 58 -4.42 -0.77 8.80
C GLN A 58 -5.80 -1.23 8.38
N PHE A 59 -5.90 -2.28 7.58
CA PHE A 59 -7.19 -2.76 7.10
C PHE A 59 -7.18 -4.26 6.82
N LEU A 60 -8.36 -4.87 6.94
CA LEU A 60 -8.62 -6.23 6.44
C LEU A 60 -9.16 -6.13 5.03
N SER A 61 -8.57 -6.85 4.08
CA SER A 61 -9.08 -6.88 2.70
C SER A 61 -10.50 -7.44 2.66
N LYS A 62 -11.39 -6.76 1.94
CA LYS A 62 -12.77 -7.20 1.67
C LYS A 62 -12.90 -7.95 0.34
N ALA A 63 -11.99 -7.69 -0.59
CA ALA A 63 -11.94 -8.30 -1.91
C ALA A 63 -10.48 -8.52 -2.32
N GLU A 64 -10.25 -9.52 -3.16
CA GLU A 64 -8.99 -9.67 -3.89
C GLU A 64 -8.99 -8.64 -5.02
N ASP A 65 -8.10 -7.65 -4.91
CA ASP A 65 -7.96 -6.59 -5.90
C ASP A 65 -6.51 -6.10 -5.93
N GLY A 66 -6.09 -5.61 -7.10
CA GLY A 66 -4.93 -4.74 -7.20
C GLY A 66 -5.15 -3.46 -6.42
N GLY A 67 -4.08 -2.72 -6.13
CA GLY A 67 -4.23 -1.38 -5.59
C GLY A 67 -3.90 -0.32 -6.61
N VAL A 68 -4.52 0.84 -6.46
CA VAL A 68 -4.19 2.05 -7.22
C VAL A 68 -4.06 3.20 -6.25
N ILE A 69 -2.94 3.93 -6.35
CA ILE A 69 -2.75 5.22 -5.69
C ILE A 69 -2.79 6.32 -6.74
N SER A 70 -3.48 7.41 -6.43
CA SER A 70 -3.50 8.63 -7.22
C SER A 70 -3.39 9.84 -6.30
N GLY A 71 -2.88 10.95 -6.82
CA GLY A 71 -2.76 12.19 -6.07
C GLY A 71 -2.30 13.35 -6.95
N ASN A 72 -2.42 14.56 -6.43
CA ASN A 72 -1.95 15.77 -7.09
C ASN A 72 -0.62 16.22 -6.47
N LEU A 73 0.33 16.58 -7.33
CA LEU A 73 1.58 17.24 -6.94
C LEU A 73 1.77 18.45 -7.86
N ASN A 74 1.81 19.65 -7.27
CA ASN A 74 2.00 20.92 -7.98
C ASN A 74 1.01 21.14 -9.14
N GLY A 75 -0.27 20.81 -8.92
CA GLY A 75 -1.32 20.96 -9.93
C GLY A 75 -1.40 19.82 -10.95
N LYS A 76 -0.46 18.86 -10.92
CA LYS A 76 -0.45 17.70 -11.83
C LYS A 76 -0.90 16.43 -11.12
N THR A 77 -1.81 15.70 -11.75
CA THR A 77 -2.26 14.39 -11.26
C THR A 77 -1.29 13.29 -11.65
N PHE A 78 -0.98 12.44 -10.68
CA PHE A 78 -0.20 11.22 -10.84
C PHE A 78 -1.02 10.02 -10.40
N GLN A 79 -0.76 8.88 -11.01
CA GLN A 79 -1.36 7.61 -10.66
C GLN A 79 -0.33 6.50 -10.82
N SER A 80 -0.38 5.53 -9.91
CA SER A 80 0.41 4.30 -9.97
C SER A 80 -0.42 3.13 -9.50
N GLU A 81 -0.21 1.97 -10.11
CA GLU A 81 -0.65 0.70 -9.55
C GLU A 81 0.27 0.31 -8.39
N ILE A 82 -0.29 -0.41 -7.43
CA ILE A 82 0.40 -1.07 -6.32
C ILE A 82 -0.07 -2.53 -6.25
N GLY A 83 0.68 -3.37 -5.53
CA GLY A 83 0.47 -4.81 -5.50
C GLY A 83 -0.94 -5.27 -5.10
N SER A 84 -1.20 -6.56 -5.32
CA SER A 84 -2.49 -7.18 -4.99
C SER A 84 -2.65 -7.36 -3.48
N PHE A 85 -3.89 -7.17 -3.01
CA PHE A 85 -4.29 -7.38 -1.63
C PHE A 85 -5.30 -8.53 -1.56
N ILE A 86 -4.93 -9.63 -0.91
CA ILE A 86 -5.79 -10.81 -0.78
C ILE A 86 -6.54 -10.80 0.57
N PRO A 87 -7.85 -11.11 0.58
CA PRO A 87 -8.57 -11.44 1.80
C PRO A 87 -8.03 -12.75 2.36
N TRP A 88 -7.53 -12.71 3.59
CA TRP A 88 -7.23 -13.93 4.33
C TRP A 88 -8.53 -14.36 5.03
N ILE A 89 -9.22 -15.34 4.43
CA ILE A 89 -10.41 -16.01 4.97
C ILE A 89 -9.97 -17.07 5.98
#